data_AF-A0A9D7UHJ6-F1
#
_entry.id   AF-A0A9D7UHJ6-F1
#
_cell.length_a   1.000
_cell.length_b   1.000
_cell.length_c   1.000
_cell.angle_alpha   90.00
_cell.angle_beta   90.00
_cell.angle_gamma   90.00
#
_symmetry.space_group_name_H-M   'P 1'
#
loop_
_entity.id
_entity.type
_entity.pdbx_description
1 polymer ?
#
loop_
_entity_poly.entity_id
_entity_poly.type
_entity_poly.pdbx_seq_one_letter_code
_entity_poly.pdbx_strand_id
1 'polypeptide(L)'
;MSADPRSTTTRRWPAEWEPHDATWLCWPHNEEDWPGKFGPIDWAFAEMARLIAGAEDGPGERVEILCHNEEILRRARLCCQQSGCTMGRVGLHLCANDRGWVRDAGPTIVRSGIGAGGGLELIDWRFNAWAKYDNFALDDAIPAAIERLTRLPRVEPMRPDGAGRLVMEGGAIETDGAGLLLATDECLMDQRTQARNPGLTRAQYER
;
A
#
# COMPACT_ATOMS: atom_id res chain seq x y z
N MET A 1 -34.23 -9.73 -19.61
CA MET A 1 -32.75 -9.77 -19.67
C MET A 1 -32.25 -8.42 -19.18
N SER A 2 -31.98 -8.31 -17.89
CA SER A 2 -31.50 -7.06 -17.26
C SER A 2 -29.98 -7.15 -17.25
N ALA A 3 -29.34 -6.27 -18.02
CA ALA A 3 -27.89 -6.11 -17.97
C ALA A 3 -27.51 -5.48 -16.63
N ASP A 4 -26.57 -6.11 -15.95
CA ASP A 4 -26.00 -5.65 -14.69
C ASP A 4 -25.11 -4.41 -14.95
N PRO A 5 -25.37 -3.25 -14.33
CA PRO A 5 -24.67 -1.99 -14.61
C PRO A 5 -23.29 -1.85 -13.93
N ARG A 6 -22.65 -2.94 -13.52
CA ARG A 6 -21.30 -2.90 -12.90
C ARG A 6 -20.21 -2.52 -13.93
N SER A 7 -20.02 -1.20 -14.05
CA SER A 7 -18.83 -0.45 -14.55
C SER A 7 -18.08 -1.06 -15.74
N THR A 8 -18.33 -0.49 -16.92
CA THR A 8 -17.59 -0.69 -18.17
C THR A 8 -16.17 -0.09 -18.17
N THR A 9 -15.58 0.15 -16.99
CA THR A 9 -14.28 0.82 -16.87
C THR A 9 -13.16 -0.21 -16.82
N THR A 10 -12.46 -0.38 -17.93
CA THR A 10 -11.22 -1.16 -17.98
C THR A 10 -10.17 -0.52 -17.08
N ARG A 11 -9.62 -1.32 -16.15
CA ARG A 11 -8.49 -0.94 -15.28
C ARG A 11 -7.23 -1.64 -15.74
N ARG A 12 -6.10 -0.92 -15.68
CA ARG A 12 -4.75 -1.45 -15.86
C ARG A 12 -3.95 -1.16 -14.62
N TRP A 13 -3.46 -2.20 -13.96
CA TRP A 13 -2.46 -2.05 -12.90
C TRP A 13 -1.08 -1.98 -13.56
N PRO A 14 -0.35 -0.85 -13.49
CA PRO A 14 1.00 -0.75 -14.07
C PRO A 14 1.97 -1.71 -13.36
N ALA A 15 2.98 -2.17 -14.09
CA ALA A 15 4.06 -2.94 -13.48
C ALA A 15 4.93 -2.05 -12.56
N GLU A 16 5.55 -2.65 -11.55
CA GLU A 16 6.39 -1.93 -10.58
C GLU A 16 7.68 -1.33 -11.20
N TRP A 17 8.07 -1.73 -12.41
CA TRP A 17 9.20 -1.14 -13.14
C TRP A 17 8.79 0.01 -14.08
N GLU A 18 7.50 0.34 -14.16
CA GLU A 18 7.06 1.50 -14.92
C GLU A 18 7.39 2.80 -14.17
N PRO A 19 7.47 3.96 -14.84
CA PRO A 19 7.81 5.22 -14.19
C PRO A 19 6.86 5.58 -13.05
N HIS A 20 7.44 5.91 -11.89
CA HIS A 20 6.71 6.36 -10.70
C HIS A 20 6.76 7.88 -10.52
N ASP A 21 5.74 8.41 -9.84
CA ASP A 21 5.75 9.79 -9.31
C ASP A 21 6.33 9.83 -7.89
N ALA A 22 6.03 8.82 -7.07
CA ALA A 22 6.51 8.69 -5.71
C ALA A 22 6.42 7.25 -5.18
N THR A 23 7.25 6.96 -4.19
CA THR A 23 7.14 5.78 -3.30
C THR A 23 6.56 6.19 -1.95
N TRP A 24 5.63 5.38 -1.44
CA TRP A 24 5.06 5.56 -0.10
C TRP A 24 5.78 4.69 0.93
N LEU A 25 6.00 5.23 2.13
CA LEU A 25 6.51 4.50 3.30
C LEU A 25 5.64 4.81 4.52
N CYS A 26 5.54 3.88 5.47
CA CYS A 26 5.08 4.15 6.82
C CYS A 26 6.28 4.13 7.76
N TRP A 27 6.52 5.24 8.47
CA TRP A 27 7.65 5.28 9.39
C TRP A 27 7.39 4.37 10.59
N PRO A 28 8.27 3.41 10.87
CA PRO A 28 8.05 2.41 11.90
C PRO A 28 8.06 3.05 13.28
N HIS A 29 7.15 2.60 14.14
CA HIS A 29 7.03 3.05 15.53
C HIS A 29 6.69 1.94 16.52
N ASN A 30 6.14 0.82 16.03
CA ASN A 30 5.79 -0.31 16.86
C ASN A 30 6.99 -1.20 17.15
N GLU A 31 7.48 -1.18 18.39
CA GLU A 31 8.65 -1.98 18.81
C GLU A 31 8.39 -3.50 18.79
N GLU A 32 7.13 -3.92 18.93
CA GLU A 32 6.76 -5.34 18.94
C GLU A 32 7.01 -6.03 17.58
N ASP A 33 7.08 -5.26 16.50
CA ASP A 33 7.46 -5.77 15.18
C ASP A 33 8.95 -6.16 15.11
N TRP A 34 9.80 -5.59 15.98
CA TRP A 34 11.24 -5.84 16.03
C TRP A 34 11.74 -6.03 17.48
N PRO A 35 11.30 -7.09 18.17
CA PRO A 35 11.53 -7.26 19.60
C PRO A 35 13.02 -7.30 19.94
N GLY A 36 13.46 -6.35 20.78
CA GLY A 36 14.86 -6.20 21.19
C GLY A 36 15.80 -5.68 20.10
N LYS A 37 15.29 -5.29 18.93
CA LYS A 37 16.07 -4.84 17.77
C LYS A 37 15.49 -3.59 17.10
N PHE A 38 14.71 -2.79 17.81
CA PHE A 38 14.10 -1.59 17.23
C PHE A 38 15.11 -0.46 16.97
N GLY A 39 16.20 -0.37 17.74
CA GLY A 39 17.18 0.72 17.64
C GLY A 39 17.73 0.99 16.21
N PRO A 40 18.10 -0.03 15.42
CA PRO A 40 18.57 0.16 14.03
C PRO A 40 17.49 0.54 13.01
N ILE A 41 16.21 0.45 13.36
CA ILE A 41 15.11 0.54 12.39
C ILE A 41 14.95 1.95 11.80
N ASP A 42 15.10 3.00 12.61
CA ASP A 42 15.07 4.38 12.11
C ASP A 42 16.17 4.63 11.07
N TRP A 43 17.37 4.10 11.29
CA TRP A 43 18.47 4.21 10.32
C TRP A 43 18.17 3.46 9.03
N ALA A 44 17.64 2.24 9.12
CA ALA A 44 17.30 1.45 7.94
C ALA A 44 16.23 2.14 7.07
N PHE A 45 15.19 2.71 7.69
CA PHE A 45 14.16 3.45 6.95
C PHE A 45 14.67 4.78 6.39
N ALA A 46 15.54 5.49 7.12
CA ALA A 46 16.19 6.69 6.61
C ALA A 46 17.07 6.37 5.39
N GLU A 47 17.81 5.26 5.44
CA GLU A 47 18.66 4.83 4.33
C GLU A 47 17.84 4.40 3.11
N MET A 48 16.74 3.66 3.31
CA MET A 48 15.79 3.35 2.23
C MET A 48 15.25 4.64 1.59
N ALA A 49 14.77 5.58 2.40
CA ALA A 49 14.25 6.85 1.89
C ALA A 49 15.33 7.64 1.13
N ARG A 50 16.57 7.65 1.61
CA ARG A 50 17.71 8.31 0.95
C ARG A 50 17.99 7.72 -0.42
N LEU A 51 18.00 6.39 -0.52
CA LEU A 51 18.29 5.69 -1.76
C LEU A 51 17.17 5.87 -2.80
N ILE A 52 15.90 5.76 -2.38
CA ILE A 52 14.75 6.00 -3.26
C ILE A 52 14.71 7.46 -3.74
N ALA A 53 15.04 8.41 -2.85
CA ALA A 53 15.12 9.82 -3.20
C ALA A 53 16.29 10.16 -4.14
N GLY A 54 17.10 9.20 -4.57
CA GLY A 54 18.22 9.41 -5.51
C GLY A 54 19.40 10.08 -4.85
N ALA A 55 19.97 9.43 -3.83
CA ALA A 55 21.15 9.84 -3.08
C ALA A 55 22.16 10.69 -3.88
N GLU A 56 22.67 11.77 -3.29
CA GLU A 56 23.76 12.60 -3.85
C GLU A 56 23.48 13.08 -5.29
N ASP A 57 22.28 13.67 -5.49
CA ASP A 57 21.77 14.19 -6.77
C ASP A 57 21.59 13.13 -7.89
N GLY A 58 21.59 11.85 -7.54
CA GLY A 58 21.26 10.75 -8.44
C GLY A 58 19.80 10.77 -8.93
N PRO A 59 19.50 9.95 -9.96
CA PRO A 59 18.12 9.72 -10.36
C PRO A 59 17.37 9.10 -9.19
N GLY A 60 16.20 9.64 -8.88
CA GLY A 60 15.34 9.17 -7.82
C GLY A 60 13.96 9.80 -7.94
N GLU A 61 13.08 9.43 -7.03
CA GLU A 61 11.68 9.86 -7.03
C GLU A 61 11.31 10.50 -5.69
N ARG A 62 10.07 11.00 -5.60
CA ARG A 62 9.55 11.48 -4.32
C ARG A 62 9.34 10.31 -3.36
N VAL A 63 9.56 10.56 -2.08
CA VAL A 63 9.27 9.63 -1.00
C VAL A 63 8.23 10.28 -0.09
N GLU A 64 7.07 9.66 0.03
CA GLU A 64 5.96 10.13 0.86
C GLU A 64 5.84 9.25 2.10
N ILE A 65 6.15 9.82 3.27
CA ILE A 65 6.28 9.07 4.52
C ILE A 65 5.10 9.38 5.45
N LEU A 66 4.32 8.36 5.76
CA LEU A 66 3.24 8.40 6.74
C LEU A 66 3.81 8.20 8.15
N CYS A 67 3.52 9.13 9.05
CA CYS A 67 4.03 9.16 10.42
C CYS A 67 2.85 9.07 11.40
N HIS A 68 2.91 8.13 12.35
CA HIS A 68 1.81 7.84 13.27
C HIS A 68 1.35 9.08 14.07
N ASN A 69 2.29 9.90 14.54
CA ASN A 69 2.02 11.13 15.27
C ASN A 69 3.16 12.15 15.06
N GLU A 70 3.06 13.32 15.71
CA GLU A 70 4.05 14.40 15.63
C GLU A 70 5.45 14.01 16.13
N GLU A 71 5.54 13.15 17.14
CA GLU A 71 6.81 12.65 17.65
C GLU A 71 7.52 11.81 16.59
N ILE A 72 6.79 10.86 15.98
CA ILE A 72 7.30 10.01 14.90
C ILE A 72 7.67 10.85 13.68
N LEU A 73 6.88 11.87 13.34
CA LEU A 73 7.19 12.79 12.25
C LEU A 73 8.50 13.53 12.50
N ARG A 74 8.69 14.08 13.71
CA ARG A 74 9.93 14.76 14.09
C ARG A 74 11.13 13.81 14.05
N ARG A 75 10.95 12.56 14.52
CA ARG A 75 11.97 11.51 14.46
C ARG A 75 12.35 11.18 13.03
N ALA A 76 11.38 10.88 12.17
CA ALA A 76 11.59 10.59 10.75
C ALA A 76 12.33 11.74 10.05
N ARG A 77 11.91 12.99 10.30
CA ARG A 77 12.58 14.18 9.77
C ARG A 77 14.05 14.23 10.16
N LEU A 78 14.35 14.05 11.45
CA LEU A 78 15.71 14.11 11.96
C LEU A 78 16.57 12.99 11.37
N CYS A 79 16.07 11.77 11.34
CA CYS A 79 16.78 10.61 10.79
C CYS A 79 17.07 10.79 9.30
N CYS A 80 16.09 11.22 8.50
CA CYS A 80 16.29 11.52 7.08
C CYS A 80 17.34 12.61 6.87
N GLN A 81 17.33 13.68 7.67
CA GLN A 81 18.33 14.74 7.59
C GLN A 81 19.74 14.22 7.94
N GLN A 82 19.86 13.43 9.00
CA GLN A 82 21.14 12.87 9.45
C GLN A 82 21.72 11.84 8.48
N SER A 83 20.86 11.08 7.80
CA SER A 83 21.29 10.17 6.74
C SER A 83 21.64 10.87 5.43
N GLY A 84 21.35 12.17 5.28
CA GLY A 84 21.65 12.92 4.05
C GLY A 84 20.59 12.75 2.95
N CYS A 85 19.33 12.50 3.33
CA CYS A 85 18.22 12.53 2.38
C CYS A 85 18.07 13.91 1.74
N THR A 86 17.79 13.95 0.43
CA THR A 86 17.37 15.16 -0.27
C THR A 86 15.97 15.56 0.20
N MET A 87 15.87 16.36 1.25
CA MET A 87 14.59 16.68 1.91
C MET A 87 13.56 17.34 0.99
N GLY A 88 13.96 17.95 -0.12
CA GLY A 88 13.03 18.45 -1.15
C GLY A 88 12.26 17.36 -1.90
N ARG A 89 12.70 16.10 -1.82
CA ARG A 89 12.03 14.92 -2.37
C ARG A 89 11.31 14.09 -1.29
N VAL A 90 11.37 14.50 -0.01
CA VAL A 90 10.77 13.76 1.10
C VAL A 90 9.58 14.52 1.67
N GLY A 91 8.37 14.01 1.44
CA GLY A 91 7.16 14.47 2.11
C GLY A 91 6.92 13.68 3.39
N LEU A 92 6.51 14.38 4.46
CA LEU A 92 6.18 13.78 5.76
C LEU A 92 4.75 14.15 6.11
N HIS A 93 3.92 13.16 6.41
CA HIS A 93 2.49 13.32 6.65
C HIS A 93 2.07 12.71 7.97
N LEU A 94 1.21 13.40 8.71
CA LEU A 94 0.56 12.81 9.88
C LEU A 94 -0.54 11.86 9.43
N CYS A 95 -0.35 10.58 9.73
CA CYS A 95 -1.30 9.52 9.49
C CYS A 95 -1.08 8.44 10.54
N ALA A 96 -2.00 8.37 11.51
CA ALA A 96 -2.05 7.28 12.46
C ALA A 96 -2.10 5.94 11.71
N ASN A 97 -1.21 5.04 12.08
CA ASN A 97 -1.07 3.68 11.56
C ASN A 97 -0.67 2.76 12.72
N ASP A 98 -0.93 1.47 12.60
CA ASP A 98 -0.54 0.48 13.60
C ASP A 98 0.89 -0.02 13.34
N ARG A 99 1.30 -0.17 12.06
CA ARG A 99 2.58 -0.76 11.66
C ARG A 99 3.20 -0.13 10.39
N GLY A 100 4.42 -0.55 10.05
CA GLY A 100 5.21 -0.01 8.93
C GLY A 100 4.90 -0.56 7.52
N TRP A 101 3.91 -1.44 7.35
CA TRP A 101 3.76 -2.31 6.18
C TRP A 101 2.83 -1.74 5.09
N VAL A 102 3.18 -0.56 4.57
CA VAL A 102 2.35 0.15 3.56
C VAL A 102 2.17 -0.61 2.25
N ARG A 103 3.07 -1.55 1.91
CA ARG A 103 2.90 -2.45 0.75
C ARG A 103 1.60 -3.25 0.85
N ASP A 104 1.23 -3.66 2.06
CA ASP A 104 0.11 -4.56 2.29
C ASP A 104 -1.16 -3.81 2.67
N ALA A 105 -1.03 -2.75 3.48
CA ALA A 105 -2.15 -1.94 3.97
C ALA A 105 -2.47 -0.74 3.08
N GLY A 106 -1.56 -0.33 2.18
CA GLY A 106 -1.76 0.77 1.25
C GLY A 106 -2.62 0.38 0.04
N PRO A 107 -3.13 1.37 -0.72
CA PRO A 107 -3.90 1.11 -1.90
C PRO A 107 -3.02 0.61 -3.05
N THR A 108 -3.57 -0.27 -3.89
CA THR A 108 -3.01 -0.54 -5.21
C THR A 108 -3.43 0.57 -6.18
N ILE A 109 -2.48 1.24 -6.82
CA ILE A 109 -2.79 2.31 -7.77
C ILE A 109 -2.95 1.73 -9.17
N VAL A 110 -4.09 2.00 -9.81
CA VAL A 110 -4.40 1.54 -11.17
C VAL A 110 -4.74 2.71 -12.08
N ARG A 111 -4.56 2.51 -13.39
CA ARG A 111 -5.07 3.43 -14.42
C ARG A 111 -6.48 3.00 -14.83
N SER A 112 -7.44 3.91 -14.81
CA SER A 112 -8.80 3.67 -15.30
C SER A 112 -9.05 4.37 -16.63
N GLY A 113 -9.71 3.67 -17.57
CA GLY A 113 -9.96 4.18 -18.92
C GLY A 113 -8.82 3.93 -19.92
N ILE A 114 -9.08 4.15 -21.21
CA ILE A 114 -8.12 3.93 -22.31
C ILE A 114 -7.60 5.27 -22.86
N GLY A 115 -6.28 5.39 -23.07
CA GLY A 115 -5.66 6.52 -23.75
C GLY A 115 -5.43 7.76 -22.86
N ALA A 116 -5.29 8.93 -23.49
CA ALA A 116 -4.93 10.20 -22.82
C ALA A 116 -6.00 10.78 -21.88
N GLY A 117 -7.17 10.14 -21.78
CA GLY A 117 -8.26 10.52 -20.88
C GLY A 117 -8.37 9.65 -19.62
N GLY A 118 -7.47 8.68 -19.42
CA GLY A 118 -7.49 7.80 -18.26
C GLY A 118 -6.86 8.41 -17.00
N GLY A 119 -7.51 8.21 -15.85
CA GLY A 119 -7.07 8.72 -14.54
C GLY A 119 -6.36 7.65 -13.71
N LEU A 120 -5.76 8.06 -12.58
CA LEU A 120 -5.31 7.13 -11.55
C LEU A 120 -6.43 6.90 -10.52
N GLU A 121 -6.59 5.67 -10.07
CA GLU A 121 -7.53 5.23 -9.04
C GLU A 121 -6.78 4.48 -7.94
N LEU A 122 -7.23 4.66 -6.70
CA LEU A 122 -6.78 3.91 -5.53
C LEU A 122 -7.71 2.71 -5.33
N ILE A 123 -7.19 1.51 -5.47
CA ILE A 123 -7.89 0.28 -5.10
C ILE A 123 -7.61 0.01 -3.63
N ASP A 124 -8.64 0.21 -2.82
CA ASP A 124 -8.62 0.10 -1.37
C ASP A 124 -9.10 -1.28 -0.95
N TRP A 125 -8.19 -2.24 -0.96
CA TRP A 125 -8.39 -3.57 -0.41
C TRP A 125 -8.58 -3.51 1.10
N ARG A 126 -9.41 -4.40 1.65
CA ARG A 126 -9.49 -4.52 3.10
C ARG A 126 -8.20 -5.15 3.61
N PHE A 127 -7.61 -4.54 4.63
CA PHE A 127 -6.51 -5.11 5.38
C PHE A 127 -7.03 -5.78 6.66
N ASN A 128 -6.50 -6.96 6.99
CA ASN A 128 -6.81 -7.65 8.25
C ASN A 128 -5.57 -8.10 9.01
N ALA A 129 -4.43 -7.43 8.77
CA ALA A 129 -3.13 -7.78 9.33
C ALA A 129 -2.77 -9.25 9.18
N TRP A 130 -2.87 -9.74 7.95
CA TRP A 130 -2.53 -11.12 7.56
C TRP A 130 -3.30 -12.19 8.36
N ALA A 131 -4.45 -11.83 8.93
CA ALA A 131 -5.20 -12.62 9.92
C ALA A 131 -4.36 -13.02 11.16
N LYS A 132 -3.31 -12.24 11.48
CA LYS A 132 -2.35 -12.51 12.55
C LYS A 132 -2.53 -11.62 13.76
N TYR A 133 -2.87 -10.34 13.55
CA TYR A 133 -2.97 -9.34 14.61
C TYR A 133 -4.39 -8.78 14.68
N ASP A 134 -4.85 -8.45 15.88
CA ASP A 134 -6.18 -7.85 16.09
C ASP A 134 -6.15 -6.30 16.00
N ASN A 135 -4.96 -5.69 16.05
CA ASN A 135 -4.76 -4.24 16.03
C ASN A 135 -4.28 -3.74 14.66
N PHE A 136 -5.22 -3.57 13.73
CA PHE A 136 -4.93 -3.14 12.35
C PHE A 136 -5.88 -2.08 11.80
N ALA A 137 -6.78 -1.55 12.65
CA ALA A 137 -7.82 -0.63 12.21
C ALA A 137 -7.26 0.69 11.65
N LEU A 138 -6.08 1.12 12.12
CA LEU A 138 -5.43 2.32 11.59
C LEU A 138 -4.72 2.00 10.26
N ASP A 139 -4.18 0.79 10.12
CA ASP A 139 -3.59 0.33 8.86
C ASP A 139 -4.64 0.20 7.75
N ASP A 140 -5.81 -0.39 8.02
CA ASP A 140 -6.94 -0.49 7.07
C ASP A 140 -7.50 0.89 6.66
N ALA A 141 -7.13 1.97 7.36
CA ALA A 141 -7.51 3.34 7.04
C ALA A 141 -6.45 4.12 6.23
N ILE A 142 -5.25 3.54 5.99
CA ILE A 142 -4.17 4.16 5.21
C ILE A 142 -4.64 4.59 3.81
N PRO A 143 -5.40 3.77 3.03
CA PRO A 143 -5.85 4.16 1.70
C PRO A 143 -6.70 5.44 1.70
N ALA A 144 -7.55 5.64 2.72
CA ALA A 144 -8.32 6.86 2.88
C ALA A 144 -7.44 8.08 3.23
N ALA A 145 -6.31 7.87 3.91
CA ALA A 145 -5.32 8.94 4.13
C ALA A 145 -4.61 9.33 2.83
N ILE A 146 -4.20 8.34 2.04
CA ILE A 146 -3.56 8.57 0.74
C ILE A 146 -4.55 9.23 -0.24
N GLU A 147 -5.85 8.88 -0.20
CA GLU A 147 -6.90 9.59 -0.94
C GLU A 147 -6.93 11.09 -0.59
N ARG A 148 -6.90 11.46 0.70
CA ARG A 148 -6.90 12.88 1.10
C ARG A 148 -5.67 13.64 0.61
N LEU A 149 -4.51 13.00 0.65
CA LEU A 149 -3.24 13.60 0.25
C LEU A 149 -3.12 13.77 -1.27
N THR A 150 -3.56 12.77 -2.03
CA THR A 150 -3.41 12.72 -3.50
C THR A 150 -4.63 13.25 -4.26
N ARG A 151 -5.80 13.27 -3.61
CA ARG A 151 -7.12 13.54 -4.20
C ARG A 151 -7.50 12.58 -5.33
N LEU A 152 -6.87 11.40 -5.38
CA LEU A 152 -7.22 10.36 -6.34
C LEU A 152 -8.51 9.66 -5.93
N PRO A 153 -9.39 9.32 -6.89
CA PRO A 153 -10.60 8.55 -6.61
C PRO A 153 -10.25 7.19 -5.99
N ARG A 154 -10.95 6.82 -4.90
CA ARG A 154 -10.81 5.56 -4.20
C ARG A 154 -11.98 4.62 -4.46
N VAL A 155 -11.69 3.33 -4.62
CA VAL A 155 -12.66 2.27 -4.84
C VAL A 155 -12.41 1.16 -3.84
N GLU A 156 -13.44 0.73 -3.12
CA GLU A 156 -13.39 -0.40 -2.19
C GLU A 156 -13.94 -1.66 -2.87
N PRO A 157 -13.08 -2.65 -3.22
CA PRO A 157 -13.55 -3.88 -3.86
C PRO A 157 -14.41 -4.70 -2.89
N MET A 158 -15.58 -5.11 -3.35
CA MET A 158 -16.52 -5.92 -2.57
C MET A 158 -16.41 -7.39 -2.97
N ARG A 159 -16.57 -8.27 -1.98
CA ARG A 159 -16.60 -9.71 -2.23
C ARG A 159 -17.80 -10.08 -3.11
N PRO A 160 -17.66 -11.05 -4.03
CA PRO A 160 -18.77 -11.54 -4.86
C PRO A 160 -19.97 -12.10 -4.08
N ASP A 161 -19.75 -12.57 -2.85
CA ASP A 161 -20.80 -13.10 -1.95
C ASP A 161 -21.48 -12.02 -1.10
N GLY A 162 -21.06 -10.76 -1.20
CA GLY A 162 -21.62 -9.65 -0.43
C GLY A 162 -21.20 -9.60 1.04
N ALA A 163 -20.28 -10.46 1.50
CA ALA A 163 -19.86 -10.52 2.91
C ALA A 163 -18.93 -9.36 3.36
N GLY A 164 -18.80 -8.31 2.56
CA GLY A 164 -18.01 -7.12 2.85
C GLY A 164 -16.93 -6.84 1.81
N ARG A 165 -15.98 -5.98 2.16
CA ARG A 165 -14.80 -5.67 1.35
C ARG A 165 -13.92 -6.91 1.18
N LEU A 166 -13.32 -7.07 0.01
CA LEU A 166 -12.36 -8.15 -0.29
C LEU A 166 -11.07 -7.89 0.49
N VAL A 167 -10.63 -8.87 1.28
CA VAL A 167 -9.33 -8.80 1.95
C VAL A 167 -8.24 -9.15 0.96
N MET A 168 -7.25 -8.29 0.79
CA MET A 168 -6.10 -8.51 -0.09
C MET A 168 -4.94 -7.63 0.37
N GLU A 169 -3.74 -8.19 0.45
CA GLU A 169 -2.52 -7.43 0.66
C GLU A 169 -1.82 -7.18 -0.68
N GLY A 170 -1.30 -5.96 -0.89
CA GLY A 170 -0.55 -5.63 -2.10
C GLY A 170 0.68 -6.52 -2.30
N GLY A 171 1.34 -6.98 -1.24
CA GLY A 171 2.46 -7.92 -1.33
C GLY A 171 2.08 -9.37 -1.67
N ALA A 172 0.79 -9.71 -1.73
CA ALA A 172 0.32 -11.05 -2.08
C ALA A 172 0.12 -11.25 -3.59
N ILE A 173 0.21 -10.17 -4.37
CA ILE A 173 -0.09 -10.11 -5.80
C ILE A 173 0.98 -9.30 -6.54
N GLU A 174 1.27 -9.68 -7.78
CA GLU A 174 2.26 -9.04 -8.65
C GLU A 174 1.72 -8.95 -10.07
N THR A 175 2.12 -7.94 -10.84
CA THR A 175 1.65 -7.77 -12.23
C THR A 175 2.77 -7.41 -13.20
N ASP A 176 2.62 -7.84 -14.46
CA ASP A 176 3.50 -7.43 -15.55
C ASP A 176 3.06 -6.13 -16.24
N GLY A 177 1.96 -5.51 -15.80
CA GLY A 177 1.41 -4.31 -16.43
C GLY A 177 0.76 -4.54 -17.80
N ALA A 178 0.68 -5.78 -18.26
CA ALA A 178 0.17 -6.19 -19.57
C ALA A 178 -0.96 -7.24 -19.49
N GLY A 179 -1.49 -7.47 -18.29
CA GLY A 179 -2.67 -8.30 -18.05
C GLY A 179 -2.36 -9.64 -17.39
N LEU A 180 -1.10 -9.92 -17.04
CA LEU A 180 -0.75 -11.04 -16.18
C LEU A 180 -0.69 -10.60 -14.73
N LEU A 181 -1.20 -11.46 -13.85
CA LEU A 181 -1.12 -11.32 -12.41
C LEU A 181 -0.57 -12.62 -11.83
N LEU A 182 0.45 -12.51 -10.98
CA LEU A 182 1.02 -13.60 -10.20
C LEU A 182 0.52 -13.50 -8.76
N ALA A 183 0.12 -14.62 -8.18
CA ALA A 183 -0.31 -14.73 -6.79
C ALA A 183 0.05 -16.11 -6.24
N THR A 184 -0.14 -16.32 -4.93
CA THR A 184 0.10 -17.62 -4.30
C THR A 184 -1.17 -18.18 -3.67
N ASP A 185 -1.40 -19.47 -3.89
CA ASP A 185 -2.50 -20.19 -3.24
C ASP A 185 -2.32 -20.24 -1.72
N GLU A 186 -1.08 -20.37 -1.25
CA GLU A 186 -0.75 -20.43 0.18
C GLU A 186 -1.23 -19.19 0.94
N CYS A 187 -1.19 -18.02 0.31
CA CYS A 187 -1.72 -16.79 0.88
C CYS A 187 -3.25 -16.68 0.70
N LEU A 188 -3.73 -16.76 -0.55
CA LEU A 188 -5.12 -16.35 -0.86
C LEU A 188 -6.16 -17.45 -0.66
N MET A 189 -5.75 -18.72 -0.75
CA MET A 189 -6.65 -19.88 -0.65
C MET A 189 -6.66 -20.52 0.74
N ASP A 190 -5.87 -20.05 1.71
CA ASP A 190 -5.99 -20.57 3.08
C ASP A 190 -7.36 -20.22 3.67
N GLN A 191 -8.05 -21.24 4.19
CA GLN A 191 -9.38 -21.15 4.80
C GLN A 191 -9.35 -21.44 6.30
N ARG A 192 -8.18 -21.71 6.88
CA ARG A 192 -8.04 -22.24 8.25
C ARG A 192 -7.09 -21.43 9.11
N THR A 193 -5.85 -21.23 8.67
CA THR A 193 -4.79 -20.68 9.54
C THR A 193 -4.75 -19.17 9.46
N GLN A 194 -4.65 -18.65 8.23
CA GLN A 194 -4.50 -17.23 7.95
C GLN A 194 -5.55 -16.77 6.94
N ALA A 195 -6.83 -17.09 7.21
CA ALA A 195 -7.89 -16.87 6.23
C ALA A 195 -8.10 -15.38 5.92
N ARG A 196 -7.81 -14.99 4.66
CA ARG A 196 -8.15 -13.65 4.14
C ARG A 196 -9.63 -13.52 3.89
N ASN A 197 -10.15 -14.49 3.14
CA ASN A 197 -11.53 -14.48 2.71
C ASN A 197 -12.18 -15.86 2.93
N PRO A 198 -12.70 -16.14 4.13
CA PRO A 198 -13.39 -17.38 4.42
C PRO A 198 -14.54 -17.62 3.44
N GLY A 199 -14.59 -18.82 2.85
CA GLY A 199 -15.61 -19.25 1.90
C GLY A 199 -15.41 -18.83 0.44
N LEU A 200 -14.43 -17.96 0.13
CA LEU A 200 -14.17 -17.59 -1.27
C LEU A 200 -13.42 -18.70 -2.01
N THR A 201 -13.88 -19.00 -3.22
CA THR A 201 -13.22 -19.95 -4.13
C THR A 201 -12.25 -19.24 -5.08
N ARG A 202 -11.30 -19.97 -5.66
CA ARG A 202 -10.39 -19.45 -6.70
C ARG A 202 -11.13 -18.71 -7.81
N ALA A 203 -12.18 -19.32 -8.36
CA ALA A 203 -12.97 -18.73 -9.44
C ALA A 203 -13.74 -17.47 -9.02
N GLN A 204 -13.90 -17.19 -7.74
CA GLN A 204 -14.45 -15.93 -7.26
C GLN A 204 -13.36 -14.87 -7.04
N TYR A 205 -12.13 -15.25 -6.72
CA TYR A 205 -10.99 -14.34 -6.69
C TYR A 205 -10.56 -13.88 -8.08
N GLU A 206 -10.60 -14.77 -9.07
CA GLU A 206 -10.18 -14.47 -10.46
C GLU A 206 -11.20 -13.62 -11.26
N ARG A 207 -12.37 -13.32 -10.70
CA ARG A 207 -13.45 -12.55 -11.34
C ARG A 207 -13.52 -11.13 -10.82
#